data_AF-A0A6J7R0A7-F1
#
_entry.id   AF-A0A6J7R0A7-F1
#
_cell.length_a   1.000
_cell.length_b   1.000
_cell.length_c   1.000
_cell.angle_alpha   90.00
_cell.angle_beta   90.00
_cell.angle_gamma   90.00
#
_symmetry.space_group_name_H-M   'P 1'
#
loop_
_entity.id
_entity.type
_entity.pdbx_description
1 polymer ?
#
loop_
_entity_poly.entity_id
_entity_poly.type
_entity_poly.pdbx_seq_one_letter_code
_entity_poly.pdbx_strand_id
1 'polypeptide(L)'
;MIDATVAEMYRDDVSNQFLEVTYQNGDKEILYYKDFASGAMIENVVRRAKKLAIKRVIAGGERGVCLDDLLDSVKQEYKEHEDLPNTTNPDDWAKISGKKGERIVFIRTLVKSREAVSAEGGRAIERVATGQYL
;
A
#
# COMPACT_ATOMS: atom_id res chain seq x y z
N MET A 1 11.67 -19.24 -0.08
CA MET A 1 10.35 -18.74 0.35
C MET A 1 10.45 -17.29 0.79
N ILE A 2 11.23 -16.97 1.83
CA ILE A 2 11.42 -15.59 2.31
C ILE A 2 11.93 -14.67 1.19
N ASP A 3 13.01 -15.05 0.49
CA ASP A 3 13.59 -14.20 -0.57
C ASP A 3 12.59 -13.92 -1.69
N ALA A 4 11.74 -14.89 -2.04
CA ALA A 4 10.71 -14.73 -3.06
C ALA A 4 9.60 -13.78 -2.58
N THR A 5 9.19 -13.87 -1.31
CA THR A 5 8.23 -12.95 -0.71
C THR A 5 8.78 -11.53 -0.62
N VAL A 6 10.05 -11.37 -0.21
CA VAL A 6 10.71 -10.07 -0.16
C VAL A 6 10.87 -9.49 -1.56
N ALA A 7 11.29 -10.30 -2.54
CA ALA A 7 11.35 -9.88 -3.93
C ALA A 7 9.99 -9.36 -4.41
N GLU A 8 8.90 -10.09 -4.15
CA GLU A 8 7.56 -9.65 -4.51
C GLU A 8 7.17 -8.33 -3.84
N MET A 9 7.47 -8.16 -2.54
CA MET A 9 7.15 -6.95 -1.80
C MET A 9 7.93 -5.71 -2.27
N TYR A 10 9.14 -5.90 -2.81
CA TYR A 10 10.05 -4.82 -3.20
C TYR A 10 10.12 -4.59 -4.71
N ARG A 11 9.33 -5.32 -5.50
CA ARG A 11 9.21 -5.10 -6.95
C ARG A 11 8.67 -3.70 -7.24
N ASP A 12 9.25 -3.08 -8.26
CA ASP A 12 8.96 -1.74 -8.76
C ASP A 12 8.16 -1.76 -10.07
N ASP A 13 7.27 -2.74 -10.22
CA ASP A 13 6.41 -2.86 -11.38
C ASP A 13 5.07 -2.12 -11.20
N VAL A 14 4.33 -2.02 -12.31
CA VAL A 14 3.02 -1.34 -12.35
C VAL A 14 1.97 -2.03 -11.47
N SER A 15 2.19 -3.27 -11.00
CA SER A 15 1.30 -3.91 -10.01
C SER A 15 1.51 -3.39 -8.60
N ASN A 16 2.71 -2.90 -8.29
CA ASN A 16 3.09 -2.46 -6.96
C ASN A 16 3.07 -0.94 -6.78
N GLN A 17 2.57 -0.19 -7.76
CA GLN A 17 2.36 1.25 -7.67
C GLN A 17 1.21 1.53 -6.70
N PHE A 18 1.44 2.41 -5.72
CA PHE A 18 0.47 2.69 -4.67
C PHE A 18 -0.05 4.12 -4.72
N LEU A 19 0.85 5.10 -4.75
CA LEU A 19 0.50 6.53 -4.70
C LEU A 19 1.16 7.30 -5.84
N GLU A 20 0.39 8.19 -6.47
CA GLU A 20 0.92 9.31 -7.24
C GLU A 20 0.88 10.55 -6.34
N VAL A 21 2.04 11.17 -6.17
CA VAL A 21 2.23 12.39 -5.39
C VAL A 21 2.56 13.53 -6.34
N THR A 22 1.86 14.65 -6.22
CA THR A 22 2.19 15.90 -6.92
C THR A 22 2.78 16.91 -5.95
N TYR A 23 3.91 17.48 -6.34
CA TYR A 23 4.63 18.52 -5.60
C TYR A 23 4.19 19.92 -6.00
N GLN A 24 4.49 20.90 -5.16
CA GLN A 24 4.13 22.31 -5.40
C GLN A 24 4.78 22.88 -6.66
N ASN A 25 5.96 22.40 -7.03
CA ASN A 25 6.64 22.75 -8.28
C ASN A 25 5.99 22.14 -9.55
N GLY A 26 4.98 21.26 -9.39
CA GLY A 26 4.27 20.58 -10.47
C GLY A 26 4.81 19.19 -10.80
N ASP A 27 5.91 18.75 -10.16
CA ASP A 27 6.48 17.42 -10.39
C ASP A 27 5.55 16.32 -9.84
N LYS A 28 5.59 15.16 -10.51
CA LYS A 28 4.86 13.97 -10.11
C LYS A 28 5.81 12.82 -9.82
N GLU A 29 5.58 12.14 -8.71
CA GLU A 29 6.33 10.93 -8.33
C GLU A 29 5.38 9.79 -8.02
N ILE A 30 5.72 8.60 -8.52
CA ILE A 30 4.99 7.37 -8.23
C ILE A 30 5.74 6.63 -7.12
N LEU A 31 5.05 6.38 -6.02
CA LEU A 31 5.54 5.60 -4.90
C LEU A 31 4.98 4.18 -4.97
N TYR A 32 5.80 3.22 -4.56
CA TYR A 32 5.51 1.81 -4.58
C TYR A 32 5.27 1.28 -3.17
N TYR A 33 4.65 0.11 -3.01
CA TYR A 33 4.46 -0.50 -1.69
C TYR A 33 5.76 -0.71 -0.90
N LYS A 34 6.89 -0.87 -1.59
CA LYS A 34 8.21 -0.98 -0.97
C LYS A 34 8.58 0.26 -0.13
N ASP A 35 8.09 1.43 -0.53
CA ASP A 35 8.34 2.69 0.17
C ASP A 35 7.50 2.78 1.48
N PHE A 36 6.53 1.88 1.65
CA PHE A 36 5.66 1.74 2.83
C PHE A 36 5.96 0.49 3.67
N ALA A 37 7.03 -0.22 3.35
CA ALA A 37 7.40 -1.39 4.10
C ALA A 37 7.73 -1.02 5.56
N SER A 38 6.97 -1.61 6.48
CA SER A 38 7.16 -1.43 7.92
C SER A 38 7.18 -2.77 8.63
N GLY A 39 7.79 -2.80 9.83
CA GLY A 39 7.82 -4.01 10.67
C GLY A 39 6.42 -4.51 11.02
N ALA A 40 5.47 -3.59 11.26
CA ALA A 40 4.07 -3.93 11.52
C ALA A 40 3.40 -4.58 10.30
N MET A 41 3.65 -4.04 9.10
CA MET A 41 3.14 -4.61 7.85
C MET A 41 3.69 -6.02 7.62
N ILE A 42 4.99 -6.23 7.85
CA ILE A 42 5.62 -7.56 7.73
C ILE A 42 5.03 -8.53 8.76
N GLU A 43 4.82 -8.09 10.00
CA GLU A 43 4.17 -8.91 11.04
C GLU A 43 2.76 -9.34 10.62
N ASN A 44 1.97 -8.40 10.08
CA ASN A 44 0.62 -8.68 9.59
C ASN A 44 0.63 -9.68 8.43
N VAL A 45 1.54 -9.53 7.46
CA VAL A 45 1.72 -10.49 6.36
C VAL A 45 2.00 -11.90 6.90
N VAL A 46 2.94 -12.03 7.85
CA VAL A 46 3.26 -13.33 8.46
C VAL A 46 2.07 -13.90 9.25
N ARG A 47 1.34 -13.05 9.97
CA ARG A 47 0.13 -13.44 10.72
C ARG A 47 -0.96 -13.97 9.78
N ARG A 48 -1.19 -13.30 8.65
CA ARG A 48 -2.14 -13.77 7.62
C ARG A 48 -1.69 -15.06 6.97
N ALA A 49 -0.41 -15.20 6.65
CA ALA A 49 0.11 -16.40 6.00
C ALA A 49 -0.09 -17.63 6.90
N LYS A 50 0.14 -17.48 8.22
CA LYS A 50 -0.18 -18.53 9.20
C LYS A 50 -1.67 -18.88 9.22
N LYS A 51 -2.55 -17.87 9.13
CA LYS A 51 -4.01 -18.09 9.08
C LYS A 51 -4.42 -18.83 7.81
N LEU A 52 -3.84 -18.51 6.65
CA LEU A 52 -4.09 -19.21 5.38
C LEU A 52 -3.60 -20.66 5.43
N ALA A 53 -2.39 -20.88 5.94
CA ALA A 53 -1.85 -22.23 6.13
C ALA A 53 -2.76 -23.10 7.02
N ILE A 54 -3.25 -22.56 8.14
CA ILE A 54 -4.18 -23.28 9.03
C ILE A 54 -5.49 -23.62 8.29
N LYS A 55 -6.06 -22.65 7.54
CA LYS A 55 -7.27 -22.90 6.75
C LYS A 55 -7.05 -23.99 5.69
N ARG A 56 -5.91 -23.98 5.00
CA ARG A 56 -5.56 -25.01 4.01
C ARG A 56 -5.48 -26.40 4.65
N VAL A 57 -4.83 -26.50 5.81
CA VAL A 57 -4.72 -27.78 6.55
C VAL A 57 -6.10 -28.29 6.97
N ILE A 58 -6.98 -27.42 7.47
CA ILE A 58 -8.36 -27.80 7.82
C ILE A 58 -9.14 -28.27 6.59
N ALA A 59 -8.87 -27.70 5.41
CA ALA A 59 -9.47 -28.12 4.15
C ALA A 59 -8.89 -29.41 3.55
N GLY A 60 -7.97 -30.09 4.25
CA GLY A 60 -7.36 -31.34 3.82
C GLY A 60 -6.07 -31.19 2.99
N GLY A 61 -5.51 -29.99 2.90
CA GLY A 61 -4.23 -29.73 2.22
C GLY A 61 -3.00 -29.97 3.09
N GLU A 62 -1.83 -29.70 2.51
CA GLU A 62 -0.54 -29.96 3.16
C GLU A 62 -0.25 -29.04 4.36
N ARG A 63 0.45 -29.58 5.37
CA ARG A 63 0.87 -28.87 6.58
C ARG A 63 2.08 -27.96 6.35
N GLY A 64 2.16 -26.90 7.14
CA GLY A 64 3.24 -25.91 7.07
C GLY A 64 2.82 -24.63 6.36
N VAL A 65 3.66 -23.60 6.38
CA VAL A 65 3.45 -22.38 5.56
C VAL A 65 4.16 -22.61 4.23
N CYS A 66 3.47 -22.38 3.12
CA CYS A 66 4.07 -22.42 1.79
C CYS A 66 4.25 -21.01 1.21
N LEU A 67 4.90 -20.93 0.05
CA LEU A 67 5.13 -19.66 -0.63
C LEU A 67 3.81 -18.96 -1.00
N ASP A 68 2.81 -19.72 -1.46
CA ASP A 68 1.52 -19.17 -1.88
C ASP A 68 0.80 -18.47 -0.74
N ASP A 69 0.86 -19.02 0.49
CA ASP A 69 0.27 -18.37 1.67
C ASP A 69 0.87 -16.97 1.91
N LEU A 70 2.17 -16.81 1.67
CA LEU A 70 2.87 -15.53 1.85
C LEU A 70 2.54 -14.56 0.72
N LEU A 71 2.56 -15.01 -0.54
CA LEU A 71 2.24 -14.17 -1.68
C LEU A 71 0.79 -13.67 -1.63
N ASP A 72 -0.15 -14.54 -1.25
CA ASP A 72 -1.55 -14.15 -1.07
C ASP A 72 -1.74 -13.21 0.12
N SER A 73 -0.95 -13.38 1.18
CA SER A 73 -0.96 -12.47 2.32
C SER A 73 -0.43 -11.08 1.99
N VAL A 74 0.62 -10.98 1.17
CA VAL A 74 1.14 -9.70 0.67
C VAL A 74 0.06 -8.97 -0.13
N LYS A 75 -0.60 -9.67 -1.07
CA LYS A 75 -1.69 -9.09 -1.87
C LYS A 75 -2.89 -8.64 -1.01
N GLN A 76 -3.25 -9.42 0.01
CA GLN A 76 -4.34 -9.05 0.92
C GLN A 76 -3.98 -7.84 1.78
N GLU A 77 -2.75 -7.77 2.28
CA GLU A 77 -2.27 -6.61 3.05
C GLU A 77 -2.31 -5.34 2.19
N TYR A 78 -1.85 -5.43 0.94
CA TYR A 78 -1.90 -4.30 0.00
C TYR A 78 -3.31 -3.83 -0.29
N LYS A 79 -4.24 -4.76 -0.53
CA LYS A 79 -5.65 -4.43 -0.75
C LYS A 79 -6.29 -3.73 0.46
N GLU A 80 -6.00 -4.19 1.68
CA GLU A 80 -6.51 -3.52 2.88
C GLU A 80 -5.89 -2.14 3.11
N HIS A 81 -4.64 -1.94 2.68
CA HIS A 81 -4.01 -0.61 2.67
C HIS A 81 -4.59 0.31 1.58
N GLU A 82 -5.07 -0.21 0.45
CA GLU A 82 -5.81 0.57 -0.56
C GLU A 82 -7.17 1.07 -0.03
N ASP A 83 -7.84 0.24 0.77
CA ASP A 83 -9.18 0.51 1.32
C ASP A 83 -9.18 1.51 2.50
N LEU A 84 -8.02 1.94 2.99
CA LEU A 84 -7.89 3.00 4.00
C LEU A 84 -7.43 4.36 3.42
N PRO A 85 -8.32 5.16 2.77
CA PRO A 85 -8.02 6.54 2.39
C PRO A 85 -7.93 7.53 3.56
N ASN A 86 -8.32 7.12 4.78
CA ASN A 86 -8.64 8.06 5.85
C ASN A 86 -7.46 8.41 6.79
N THR A 87 -6.25 7.88 6.55
CA THR A 87 -5.09 8.07 7.46
C THR A 87 -3.87 8.69 6.79
N THR A 88 -3.95 9.00 5.49
CA THR A 88 -2.81 9.53 4.72
C THR A 88 -2.87 11.06 4.74
N ASN A 89 -2.57 11.68 5.89
CA ASN A 89 -2.44 13.13 5.98
C ASN A 89 -1.17 13.58 5.23
N PRO A 90 -1.24 14.46 4.22
CA PRO A 90 -0.06 14.96 3.49
C PRO A 90 1.09 15.49 4.37
N ASP A 91 0.79 15.98 5.57
CA ASP A 91 1.81 16.45 6.52
C ASP A 91 2.62 15.31 7.17
N ASP A 92 2.05 14.11 7.29
CA ASP A 92 2.79 12.92 7.75
C ASP A 92 3.74 12.42 6.66
N TRP A 93 3.40 12.65 5.40
CA TRP A 93 4.24 12.35 4.24
C TRP A 93 5.42 13.29 4.07
N ALA A 94 5.22 14.58 4.34
CA ALA A 94 6.30 15.55 4.37
C ALA A 94 7.39 15.19 5.39
N LYS A 95 7.04 14.46 6.46
CA LYS A 95 7.98 13.96 7.47
C LYS A 95 8.68 12.66 7.05
N ILE A 96 7.96 11.75 6.38
CA ILE A 96 8.48 10.43 5.98
C ILE A 96 9.35 10.50 4.73
N SER A 97 9.03 11.36 3.74
CA SER A 97 9.69 11.31 2.44
C SER A 97 11.16 11.71 2.47
N GLY A 98 11.62 12.44 3.51
CA GLY A 98 13.02 12.82 3.69
C GLY A 98 13.60 13.70 2.56
N LYS A 99 12.87 13.91 1.46
CA LYS A 99 13.24 14.79 0.35
C LYS A 99 13.06 16.23 0.81
N LYS A 100 14.19 16.78 1.24
CA LYS A 100 14.38 18.15 1.67
C LYS A 100 14.01 19.12 0.54
N GLY A 101 12.78 19.63 0.52
CA GLY A 101 12.49 20.89 -0.17
C GLY A 101 11.06 21.13 -0.67
N GLU A 102 10.35 20.10 -1.15
CA GLU A 102 9.13 20.32 -1.94
C GLU A 102 7.87 19.86 -1.19
N ARG A 103 6.90 20.79 -1.04
CA ARG A 103 5.63 20.52 -0.37
C ARG A 103 4.73 19.67 -1.27
N ILE A 104 4.19 18.60 -0.72
CA ILE A 104 3.17 17.80 -1.41
C ILE A 104 1.86 18.59 -1.46
N VAL A 105 1.31 18.78 -2.66
CA VAL A 105 0.05 19.50 -2.87
C VAL A 105 -1.12 18.56 -3.17
N PHE A 106 -0.84 17.37 -3.71
CA PHE A 106 -1.88 16.42 -4.09
C PHE A 106 -1.37 14.98 -3.96
N ILE A 107 -2.23 14.09 -3.47
CA ILE A 107 -1.96 12.65 -3.35
C ILE A 107 -3.15 11.90 -3.97
N ARG A 108 -2.86 10.94 -4.85
CA ARG A 108 -3.84 10.05 -5.48
C ARG A 108 -3.41 8.60 -5.32
N THR A 109 -4.33 7.73 -4.94
CA THR A 109 -4.12 6.28 -4.98
C THR A 109 -4.21 5.75 -6.40
N LEU A 110 -3.30 4.85 -6.77
CA LEU A 110 -3.25 4.17 -8.06
C LEU A 110 -3.92 2.80 -7.95
N VAL A 111 -5.19 2.77 -7.56
CA VAL A 111 -5.94 1.51 -7.44
C VAL A 111 -6.20 0.96 -8.85
N LYS A 112 -5.74 -0.27 -9.13
CA LYS A 112 -6.20 -1.02 -10.32
C LYS A 112 -7.61 -1.56 -10.06
N SER A 113 -8.62 -0.70 -10.12
CA SER A 113 -9.97 -1.19 -10.40
C SER A 113 -9.95 -1.79 -11.81
N ARG A 114 -10.48 -3.00 -11.96
CA ARG A 114 -10.65 -3.71 -13.24
C ARG A 114 -11.67 -3.05 -14.17
N GLU A 115 -11.94 -1.77 -13.97
CA GLU A 115 -12.86 -0.91 -14.70
C GLU A 115 -12.11 0.36 -15.09
N ALA A 116 -11.36 0.28 -16.17
CA ALA A 116 -10.87 1.46 -16.85
C ALA A 116 -12.03 2.07 -17.64
N VAL A 117 -12.69 3.09 -17.09
CA VAL A 117 -13.26 4.17 -17.89
C VAL A 117 -13.14 5.48 -17.12
N SER A 118 -12.51 6.47 -17.75
CA SER A 118 -12.34 7.88 -17.34
C SER A 118 -11.14 8.17 -16.46
N ALA A 119 -10.28 9.06 -16.95
CA ALA A 119 -9.04 9.55 -16.33
C ALA A 119 -9.23 10.33 -15.00
N GLU A 120 -10.39 10.23 -14.35
CA GLU A 120 -10.79 11.03 -13.18
C GLU A 120 -11.03 10.19 -11.90
N GLY A 121 -10.85 8.87 -11.94
CA GLY A 121 -11.28 7.96 -10.88
C GLY A 121 -10.30 7.66 -9.73
N GLY A 122 -9.36 8.55 -9.40
CA GLY A 122 -8.61 8.42 -8.15
C GLY A 122 -9.33 9.18 -7.05
N ARG A 123 -9.68 8.55 -5.92
CA ARG A 123 -10.25 9.29 -4.78
C ARG A 123 -9.20 10.27 -4.27
N ALA A 124 -9.34 11.53 -4.67
CA ALA A 124 -8.50 12.63 -4.23
C ALA A 124 -8.70 12.84 -2.72
N ILE A 125 -7.61 12.80 -1.96
CA ILE A 125 -7.63 13.18 -0.55
C ILE A 125 -7.52 14.71 -0.51
N GLU A 126 -8.68 15.37 -0.56
CA GLU A 126 -8.76 16.83 -0.45
C GLU A 126 -8.66 17.26 1.03
N ARG A 127 -7.97 18.36 1.29
CA ARG A 127 -7.78 18.90 2.65
C ARG A 127 -9.13 19.18 3.32
N VAL A 128 -9.46 18.43 4.36
CA VAL A 128 -10.41 18.91 5.36
C VAL A 128 -9.65 19.87 6.27
N ALA A 129 -9.90 21.17 6.10
CA ALA A 129 -9.47 22.17 7.08
C ALA A 129 -10.20 21.87 8.39
N THR A 130 -9.46 21.45 9.42
CA THR A 130 -9.98 21.32 10.78
C THR A 130 -10.45 22.69 11.23
N GLY A 131 -11.77 22.90 11.21
CA GLY A 131 -12.42 24.11 11.70
C GLY A 131 -12.07 24.31 13.17
N GLN A 132 -11.42 25.44 13.43
CA GLN A 132 -11.20 26.01 14.76
C GLN A 132 -12.57 26.22 15.43
N TYR A 133 -12.94 25.38 16.40
CA TYR A 133 -14.06 25.71 17.28
C TYR A 133 -13.60 26.84 18.21
N LEU A 134 -14.16 28.03 17.99
CA LEU A 134 -14.19 29.15 18.93
C LEU A 134 -15.23 28.88 20.03
#